data_AF-A0AA49IXJ2-F1
#
_entry.id   AF-A0AA49IXJ2-F1
#
_cell.length_a   1.000
_cell.length_b   1.000
_cell.length_c   1.000
_cell.angle_alpha   90.00
_cell.angle_beta   90.00
_cell.angle_gamma   90.00
#
_symmetry.space_group_name_H-M   'P 1'
#
loop_
_entity.id
_entity.type
_entity.pdbx_description
1 polymer ?
#
loop_
_entity_poly.entity_id
_entity_poly.type
_entity_poly.pdbx_seq_one_letter_code
_entity_poly.pdbx_strand_id
1 'polypeptide(L)'
;MSGKCWVCKRQARGFGYSDSRHRIGNPRRYPIDWVFCSRRCQDAFHALYGNWLRVKDGGKGIREVVMIDPSDVELAAMRSCLKAFGEAAGAIGFTKPLGNYSEAEALRVIDAIVTCYTDAMVVHHEATKFPPVRGMAPTRDPLASPFADLEDDLPWEDGKGGKS
;
A
#
# COMPACT_ATOMS: atom_id res chain seq x y z
N MET A 1 -25.96 -1.31 0.56
CA MET A 1 -25.66 -1.51 -0.87
C MET A 1 -24.88 -2.81 -1.03
N SER A 2 -25.51 -3.85 -1.57
CA SER A 2 -24.82 -5.09 -1.95
C SER A 2 -24.36 -4.94 -3.40
N GLY A 3 -23.07 -5.05 -3.66
CA GLY A 3 -22.52 -4.88 -5.00
C GLY A 3 -20.99 -4.98 -5.00
N LYS A 4 -20.41 -5.29 -6.16
CA LYS A 4 -18.96 -5.30 -6.35
C LYS A 4 -18.49 -3.89 -6.74
N CYS A 5 -17.36 -3.49 -6.18
CA CYS A 5 -16.69 -2.23 -6.49
C CYS A 5 -16.51 -2.10 -8.00
N TRP A 6 -16.94 -0.99 -8.58
CA TRP A 6 -16.86 -0.78 -10.01
C TRP A 6 -15.42 -0.83 -10.52
N VAL A 7 -14.48 -0.26 -9.74
CA VAL A 7 -13.05 -0.16 -10.07
C VAL A 7 -12.30 -1.48 -9.86
N CYS A 8 -12.30 -2.04 -8.65
CA CYS A 8 -11.44 -3.18 -8.30
C CYS A 8 -12.19 -4.50 -8.05
N LYS A 9 -13.50 -4.55 -8.30
CA LYS A 9 -14.38 -5.72 -8.16
C LYS A 9 -14.50 -6.36 -6.76
N ARG A 10 -13.78 -5.85 -5.73
CA ARG A 10 -13.97 -6.24 -4.32
C ARG A 10 -15.36 -5.84 -3.80
N GLN A 11 -15.82 -6.42 -2.69
CA GLN A 11 -17.10 -6.04 -2.08
C GLN A 11 -17.15 -4.52 -1.79
N ALA A 12 -18.23 -3.86 -2.24
CA ALA A 12 -18.44 -2.43 -2.00
C ALA A 12 -18.74 -2.18 -0.51
N ARG A 13 -18.33 -1.00 -0.02
CA ARG A 13 -18.40 -0.63 1.40
C ARG A 13 -19.18 0.67 1.63
N GLY A 14 -20.18 0.93 0.80
CA GLY A 14 -21.09 2.08 0.98
C GLY A 14 -20.65 3.39 0.30
N PHE A 15 -19.54 3.39 -0.44
CA PHE A 15 -19.14 4.52 -1.29
C PHE A 15 -19.88 4.45 -2.63
N GLY A 16 -20.30 5.59 -3.18
CA GLY A 16 -21.04 5.63 -4.45
C GLY A 16 -20.88 6.96 -5.20
N TYR A 17 -21.35 6.99 -6.43
CA TYR A 17 -21.31 8.17 -7.29
C TYR A 17 -22.66 8.89 -7.34
N SER A 18 -22.63 10.22 -7.37
CA SER A 18 -23.79 11.04 -7.68
C SER A 18 -23.50 12.00 -8.84
N ASP A 19 -24.24 11.88 -9.94
CA ASP A 19 -24.10 12.78 -11.08
C ASP A 19 -24.93 14.05 -10.86
N SER A 20 -24.29 15.11 -10.37
CA SER A 20 -24.95 16.38 -10.06
C SER A 20 -25.59 17.09 -11.26
N ARG A 21 -25.27 16.68 -12.50
CA ARG A 21 -25.89 17.23 -13.71
C ARG A 21 -27.36 16.82 -13.88
N HIS A 22 -27.77 15.74 -13.24
CA HIS A 22 -29.15 15.28 -13.26
C HIS A 22 -29.90 15.81 -12.03
N ARG A 23 -31.17 16.19 -12.22
CA ARG A 23 -32.05 16.67 -11.14
C ARG A 23 -32.33 15.58 -10.11
N ILE A 24 -32.58 16.00 -8.87
CA ILE A 24 -33.02 15.12 -7.78
C ILE A 24 -34.30 14.41 -8.22
N GLY A 25 -34.31 13.07 -8.18
CA GLY A 25 -35.41 12.23 -8.68
C GLY A 25 -35.16 11.57 -10.04
N ASN A 26 -34.13 11.99 -10.80
CA ASN A 26 -33.72 11.27 -12.00
C ASN A 26 -32.88 10.03 -11.62
N PRO A 27 -33.24 8.81 -12.05
CA PRO A 27 -32.47 7.59 -11.76
C PRO A 27 -31.00 7.67 -12.17
N ARG A 28 -30.68 8.44 -13.22
CA ARG A 28 -29.30 8.65 -13.71
C ARG A 28 -28.44 9.47 -12.76
N ARG A 29 -29.05 10.17 -11.79
CA ARG A 29 -28.34 10.93 -10.74
C ARG A 29 -27.63 9.99 -9.76
N TYR A 30 -28.20 8.83 -9.49
CA TYR A 30 -27.65 7.85 -8.56
C TYR A 30 -27.56 6.48 -9.22
N PRO A 31 -26.61 6.27 -10.15
CA PRO A 31 -26.43 4.97 -10.77
C PRO A 31 -26.14 3.91 -9.72
N ILE A 32 -27.00 2.89 -9.64
CA ILE A 32 -26.94 1.83 -8.62
C ILE A 32 -25.64 1.01 -8.74
N ASP A 33 -25.08 0.92 -9.95
CA ASP A 33 -23.89 0.12 -10.24
C ASP A 33 -22.57 0.82 -9.91
N TRP A 34 -22.59 2.12 -9.63
CA TRP A 34 -21.38 2.92 -9.38
C TRP A 34 -21.10 2.99 -7.88
N VAL A 35 -20.76 1.83 -7.33
CA VAL A 35 -20.41 1.61 -5.93
C VAL A 35 -18.94 1.25 -5.77
N PHE A 36 -18.33 1.63 -4.64
CA PHE A 36 -16.89 1.46 -4.40
C PHE A 36 -16.57 0.82 -3.06
N CYS A 37 -15.42 0.15 -2.97
CA CYS A 37 -14.94 -0.48 -1.73
C CYS A 37 -14.17 0.49 -0.81
N SER A 38 -13.72 1.63 -1.33
CA SER A 38 -12.93 2.62 -0.60
C SER A 38 -13.05 4.00 -1.24
N ARG A 39 -12.70 5.04 -0.47
CA ARG A 39 -12.61 6.43 -0.97
C ARG A 39 -11.61 6.56 -2.12
N ARG A 40 -10.49 5.83 -2.07
CA ARG A 40 -9.49 5.78 -3.16
C ARG A 40 -10.10 5.30 -4.49
N CYS A 41 -10.88 4.22 -4.46
CA CYS A 41 -11.55 3.73 -5.67
C CYS A 41 -12.61 4.71 -6.19
N GLN A 42 -13.30 5.42 -5.29
CA GLN A 42 -14.26 6.46 -5.65
C GLN A 42 -13.58 7.66 -6.32
N ASP A 43 -12.47 8.15 -5.75
CA ASP A 43 -11.75 9.31 -6.27
C ASP A 43 -11.09 9.00 -7.63
N ALA A 44 -10.54 7.79 -7.80
CA ALA A 44 -10.04 7.32 -9.10
C ALA A 44 -11.14 7.30 -10.17
N PHE A 45 -12.35 6.82 -9.81
CA PHE A 45 -13.49 6.87 -10.71
C PHE A 45 -13.91 8.31 -11.06
N HIS A 46 -13.97 9.21 -10.07
CA HIS A 46 -14.28 10.62 -10.31
C HIS A 46 -13.29 11.29 -11.27
N ALA A 47 -12.00 11.00 -11.13
CA ALA A 47 -10.97 11.53 -12.02
C ALA A 47 -11.14 11.01 -13.45
N LEU A 48 -11.31 9.70 -13.64
CA LEU A 48 -11.54 9.09 -14.95
C LEU A 48 -12.82 9.61 -15.62
N TYR A 49 -13.92 9.63 -14.86
CA TYR A 49 -15.21 10.08 -15.38
C TYR A 49 -15.21 11.58 -15.71
N GLY A 50 -14.61 12.40 -14.85
CA GLY A 50 -14.44 13.83 -15.09
C GLY A 50 -13.60 14.12 -16.33
N ASN A 51 -12.51 13.39 -16.53
CA ASN A 51 -11.68 13.50 -17.74
C ASN A 51 -12.45 13.08 -19.00
N TRP A 52 -13.18 11.95 -18.96
CA TRP A 52 -14.00 11.51 -20.08
C TRP A 52 -15.09 12.53 -20.44
N LEU A 53 -15.74 13.14 -19.45
CA LEU A 53 -16.71 14.21 -19.70
C LEU A 53 -16.09 15.42 -20.39
N ARG A 54 -14.91 15.85 -19.95
CA ARG A 54 -14.20 16.97 -20.58
C ARG A 54 -13.88 16.68 -22.04
N VAL A 55 -13.45 15.45 -22.36
CA VAL A 55 -13.21 15.03 -23.76
C VAL A 55 -14.51 15.02 -24.56
N LYS A 56 -15.59 14.46 -24.00
CA LYS A 56 -16.90 14.40 -24.65
C LYS A 56 -17.46 15.80 -24.96
N ASP A 57 -17.22 16.76 -24.08
CA ASP A 57 -17.66 18.15 -24.23
C ASP A 57 -16.66 19.01 -25.03
N GLY A 58 -15.68 18.39 -25.72
CA GLY A 58 -14.74 19.06 -26.63
C GLY A 58 -13.50 19.68 -25.97
N GLY A 59 -13.28 19.45 -24.68
CA GLY A 59 -12.10 19.90 -23.94
C GLY A 59 -10.85 19.09 -24.28
N LYS A 60 -9.74 19.80 -24.56
CA LYS A 60 -8.46 19.21 -25.03
C LYS A 60 -7.46 18.83 -23.92
N GLY A 61 -7.86 18.87 -22.64
CA GLY A 61 -6.95 18.64 -21.51
C GLY A 61 -7.30 17.39 -20.72
N ILE A 62 -6.67 16.27 -21.04
CA ILE A 62 -6.74 15.04 -20.24
C ILE A 62 -5.55 15.07 -19.27
N ARG A 63 -5.80 15.04 -17.96
CA ARG A 63 -4.73 14.76 -16.99
C ARG A 63 -4.58 13.24 -16.91
N GLU A 64 -3.37 12.71 -17.07
CA GLU A 64 -3.10 11.29 -16.85
C GLU A 64 -3.59 10.90 -15.45
N VAL A 65 -4.50 9.93 -15.38
CA VAL A 65 -4.96 9.39 -14.10
C VAL A 65 -3.97 8.32 -13.70
N VAL A 66 -3.01 8.68 -12.85
CA VAL A 66 -2.09 7.72 -12.25
C VAL A 66 -2.94 6.79 -11.36
N MET A 67 -3.12 5.54 -11.79
CA MET A 67 -3.97 4.53 -11.14
C MET A 67 -3.50 4.12 -9.74
N ILE A 68 -2.27 4.47 -9.38
CA ILE A 68 -1.69 4.23 -8.06
C ILE A 68 -1.39 5.60 -7.47
N ASP A 69 -2.17 5.98 -6.45
CA ASP A 69 -1.84 7.07 -5.56
C ASP A 69 -1.07 6.46 -4.37
N PRO A 70 0.28 6.35 -4.45
CA PRO A 70 1.08 5.84 -3.34
C PRO A 70 0.91 6.78 -2.14
N SER A 71 0.66 6.21 -0.96
CA SER A 71 0.67 6.96 0.29
C SER A 71 2.04 7.61 0.52
N ASP A 72 2.09 8.63 1.38
CA ASP A 72 3.35 9.34 1.68
C ASP A 72 4.47 8.39 2.14
N VAL A 73 4.09 7.32 2.86
CA VAL A 73 5.00 6.26 3.31
C VAL A 73 5.52 5.44 2.13
N GLU A 74 4.63 5.02 1.22
CA GLU A 74 5.00 4.27 0.01
C GLU A 74 5.88 5.13 -0.91
N LEU A 75 5.59 6.44 -1.03
CA LEU A 75 6.45 7.38 -1.76
C LEU A 75 7.83 7.54 -1.12
N ALA A 76 7.91 7.60 0.21
CA ALA A 76 9.18 7.65 0.92
C ALA A 76 9.99 6.36 0.70
N ALA A 77 9.32 5.20 0.77
CA ALA A 77 9.93 3.90 0.49
C ALA A 77 10.41 3.77 -0.97
N MET A 78 9.63 4.26 -1.94
CA MET A 78 10.06 4.30 -3.34
C MET A 78 11.30 5.18 -3.54
N ARG A 79 11.39 6.32 -2.84
CA ARG A 79 12.57 7.20 -2.90
C ARG A 79 13.80 6.56 -2.29
N SER A 80 13.68 5.77 -1.21
CA SER A 80 14.82 5.04 -0.63
C SER A 80 15.38 3.97 -1.57
N CYS A 81 14.53 3.36 -2.41
CA CYS A 81 14.97 2.35 -3.39
C CYS A 81 15.88 2.89 -4.49
N LEU A 82 15.95 4.21 -4.71
CA LEU A 82 16.79 4.81 -5.76
C LEU A 82 18.27 4.45 -5.59
N LYS A 83 18.73 4.35 -4.32
CA LYS A 83 20.11 3.96 -4.02
C LYS A 83 20.37 2.48 -4.34
N ALA A 84 19.51 1.59 -3.84
CA ALA A 84 19.60 0.15 -4.09
C ALA A 84 19.53 -0.18 -5.59
N PHE A 85 18.68 0.53 -6.33
CA PHE A 85 18.62 0.45 -7.79
C PHE A 85 19.96 0.84 -8.44
N GLY A 86 20.54 1.98 -8.04
CA GLY A 86 21.82 2.45 -8.59
C GLY A 86 22.98 1.50 -8.31
N GLU A 87 23.01 0.89 -7.13
CA GLU A 87 24.03 -0.10 -6.75
C GLU A 87 23.88 -1.40 -7.55
N ALA A 88 22.65 -1.94 -7.65
CA ALA A 88 22.39 -3.16 -8.42
C ALA A 88 22.65 -2.96 -9.92
N ALA A 89 22.17 -1.85 -10.49
CA ALA A 89 22.39 -1.53 -11.89
C ALA A 89 23.85 -1.15 -12.18
N GLY A 90 24.54 -0.50 -11.24
CA GLY A 90 25.97 -0.22 -11.31
C GLY A 90 26.83 -1.49 -11.34
N ALA A 91 26.47 -2.49 -10.53
CA ALA A 91 27.16 -3.79 -10.51
C ALA A 91 26.96 -4.60 -11.81
N ILE A 92 25.82 -4.44 -12.48
CA ILE A 92 25.54 -5.05 -13.79
C ILE A 92 26.23 -4.27 -14.92
N GLY A 93 26.38 -2.95 -14.76
CA GLY A 93 26.92 -2.03 -15.75
C GLY A 93 25.83 -1.44 -16.64
N PHE A 94 25.75 -0.11 -16.70
CA PHE A 94 24.80 0.65 -17.54
C PHE A 94 25.15 0.66 -19.03
N THR A 95 25.98 -0.29 -19.50
CA THR A 95 26.48 -0.31 -20.88
C THR A 95 25.45 -0.78 -21.90
N LYS A 96 24.37 -1.42 -21.45
CA LYS A 96 23.26 -1.88 -22.27
C LYS A 96 21.93 -1.31 -21.76
N PRO A 97 20.96 -1.05 -22.65
CA PRO A 97 19.63 -0.60 -22.23
C PRO A 97 18.93 -1.69 -21.41
N LEU A 98 18.04 -1.29 -20.50
CA LEU A 98 17.26 -2.19 -19.64
C LEU A 98 16.52 -3.29 -20.41
N GLY A 99 16.10 -3.01 -21.65
CA GLY A 99 15.44 -3.99 -22.52
C GLY A 99 16.35 -5.16 -22.99
N ASN A 100 17.66 -5.03 -22.85
CA ASN A 100 18.64 -6.06 -23.22
C ASN A 100 19.23 -6.78 -21.99
N TYR A 101 18.64 -6.59 -20.82
CA TYR A 101 19.04 -7.32 -19.62
C TYR A 101 18.63 -8.78 -19.78
N SER A 102 19.53 -9.70 -19.44
CA SER A 102 19.15 -11.09 -19.25
C SER A 102 18.19 -11.19 -18.07
N GLU A 103 17.41 -12.27 -18.04
CA GLU A 103 16.48 -12.53 -16.94
C GLU A 103 17.16 -12.46 -15.56
N ALA A 104 18.36 -13.05 -15.42
CA ALA A 104 19.12 -13.03 -14.17
C ALA A 104 19.60 -11.62 -13.75
N GLU A 105 19.77 -10.70 -14.69
CA GLU A 105 20.13 -9.31 -14.39
C GLU A 105 18.89 -8.49 -14.04
N ALA A 106 17.79 -8.69 -14.77
CA ALA A 106 16.51 -8.05 -14.47
C ALA A 106 15.99 -8.47 -13.08
N LEU A 107 16.03 -9.77 -12.77
CA LEU A 107 15.64 -10.29 -11.47
C LEU A 107 16.50 -9.72 -10.34
N ARG A 108 17.81 -9.56 -10.53
CA ARG A 108 18.69 -8.92 -9.54
C ARG A 108 18.28 -7.48 -9.22
N VAL A 109 17.94 -6.69 -10.25
CA VAL A 109 17.49 -5.31 -10.05
C VAL A 109 16.13 -5.27 -9.33
N ILE A 110 15.19 -6.14 -9.75
CA ILE A 110 13.86 -6.24 -9.12
C ILE A 110 14.00 -6.63 -7.65
N ASP A 111 14.81 -7.65 -7.35
CA ASP A 111 15.05 -8.15 -5.99
C ASP A 111 15.63 -7.06 -5.08
N ALA A 112 16.63 -6.31 -5.56
CA ALA A 112 17.19 -5.19 -4.82
C ALA A 112 16.17 -4.08 -4.52
N ILE A 113 15.31 -3.73 -5.48
CA ILE A 113 14.27 -2.71 -5.29
C ILE A 113 13.21 -3.20 -4.29
N VAL A 114 12.70 -4.42 -4.47
CA VAL A 114 11.62 -4.96 -3.64
C VAL A 114 12.11 -5.16 -2.21
N THR A 115 13.31 -5.69 -2.02
CA THR A 115 13.93 -5.86 -0.69
C THR A 115 14.08 -4.51 0.02
N CYS A 116 14.66 -3.51 -0.65
CA CYS A 116 14.81 -2.18 -0.06
C CYS A 116 13.45 -1.54 0.27
N TYR A 117 12.45 -1.74 -0.59
CA TYR A 117 11.09 -1.23 -0.36
C TYR A 117 10.46 -1.89 0.87
N THR A 118 10.55 -3.22 0.99
CA THR A 118 9.99 -3.94 2.14
C THR A 118 10.70 -3.56 3.43
N ASP A 119 12.02 -3.41 3.41
CA ASP A 119 12.80 -2.98 4.58
C ASP A 119 12.39 -1.58 5.04
N ALA A 120 12.24 -0.64 4.10
CA ALA A 120 11.78 0.72 4.41
C ALA A 120 10.37 0.72 5.02
N MET A 121 9.48 -0.14 4.52
CA MET A 121 8.13 -0.31 5.07
C MET A 121 8.14 -0.93 6.47
N VAL A 122 9.02 -1.90 6.74
CA VAL A 122 9.19 -2.52 8.06
C VAL A 122 9.70 -1.50 9.07
N VAL A 123 10.75 -0.74 8.73
CA VAL A 123 11.30 0.31 9.60
C VAL A 123 10.23 1.36 9.94
N HIS A 124 9.43 1.77 8.95
CA HIS A 124 8.32 2.68 9.21
C HIS A 124 7.26 2.05 10.13
N HIS A 125 6.92 0.78 9.91
CA HIS A 125 5.97 0.06 10.76
C HIS A 125 6.46 -0.04 12.21
N GLU A 126 7.72 -0.40 12.42
CA GLU A 126 8.34 -0.47 13.75
C GLU A 126 8.33 0.90 14.44
N ALA A 127 8.68 1.96 13.72
CA ALA A 127 8.68 3.33 14.25
C ALA A 127 7.28 3.87 14.60
N THR A 128 6.23 3.33 13.97
CA THR A 128 4.84 3.81 14.14
C THR A 128 3.94 2.83 14.90
N LYS A 129 4.47 1.67 15.31
CA LYS A 129 3.76 0.59 16.01
C LYS A 129 3.04 1.08 17.27
N PHE A 130 3.62 2.05 17.98
CA PHE A 130 3.02 2.66 19.17
C PHE A 130 2.72 4.14 18.91
N PRO A 131 1.45 4.57 18.95
CA PRO A 131 1.11 5.97 18.75
C PRO A 131 1.76 6.82 19.87
N PRO A 132 2.44 7.93 19.53
CA PRO A 132 3.12 8.74 20.52
C PRO A 132 2.10 9.38 21.48
N VAL A 133 2.11 8.95 22.74
CA VAL A 133 1.29 9.54 23.80
C VAL A 133 1.99 10.80 24.31
N ARG A 134 1.38 11.97 24.09
CA ARG A 134 1.95 13.26 24.49
C ARG A 134 2.28 13.25 25.99
N GLY A 135 3.55 13.46 26.33
CA GLY A 135 4.05 13.54 27.70
C GLY A 135 4.56 12.22 28.30
N MET A 136 4.55 11.11 27.54
CA MET A 136 5.18 9.86 27.94
C MET A 136 6.39 9.55 27.05
N ALA A 137 7.38 8.87 27.64
CA ALA A 137 8.48 8.30 26.88
C ALA A 137 7.96 7.24 25.88
N PRO A 138 8.66 6.98 24.76
CA PRO A 138 8.27 5.93 23.82
C PRO A 138 8.10 4.60 24.53
N THR A 139 6.95 3.94 24.35
CA THR A 139 6.71 2.62 24.92
C THR A 139 7.71 1.63 24.33
N ARG A 140 8.55 1.02 25.18
CA ARG A 140 9.44 -0.07 24.79
C ARG A 140 8.57 -1.23 24.30
N ASP A 141 8.89 -1.80 23.13
CA ASP A 141 8.08 -2.86 22.54
C ASP A 141 8.00 -4.07 23.49
N PRO A 142 6.82 -4.40 24.05
CA PRO A 142 6.65 -5.52 24.97
C PRO A 142 6.87 -6.87 24.27
N LEU A 143 6.89 -6.91 22.94
CA LEU A 143 7.21 -8.10 22.14
C LEU A 143 8.65 -8.09 21.61
N ALA A 144 9.52 -7.18 22.06
CA ALA A 144 10.94 -7.21 21.69
C ALA A 144 11.66 -8.45 22.23
N SER A 145 11.10 -9.11 23.24
CA SER A 145 11.63 -10.34 23.81
C SER A 145 10.48 -11.24 24.27
N PRO A 146 9.71 -11.81 23.32
CA PRO A 146 8.44 -12.50 23.59
C PRO A 146 8.61 -13.89 24.26
N PHE A 147 9.86 -14.26 24.55
CA PHE A 147 10.25 -15.50 25.23
C PHE A 147 11.20 -15.23 26.41
N ALA A 148 11.42 -13.97 26.80
CA ALA A 148 12.35 -13.65 27.90
C ALA A 148 11.80 -14.07 29.27
N ASP A 149 10.49 -14.28 29.37
CA ASP A 149 9.75 -14.83 30.50
C ASP A 149 9.47 -16.34 30.35
N LEU A 150 9.83 -16.95 29.21
CA LEU A 150 9.52 -18.35 28.95
C LEU A 150 10.18 -19.29 29.96
N GLU A 151 11.41 -19.00 30.43
CA GLU A 151 12.11 -19.80 31.45
C GLU A 151 11.36 -19.85 32.79
N ASP A 152 10.59 -18.82 33.14
CA ASP A 152 9.75 -18.79 34.35
C ASP A 152 8.36 -19.43 34.12
N ASP A 153 7.96 -19.60 32.86
CA ASP A 153 6.63 -20.06 32.41
C ASP A 153 6.61 -21.52 31.94
N LEU A 154 7.68 -22.30 32.13
CA LEU A 154 7.71 -23.75 31.83
C LEU A 154 7.26 -24.54 33.08
N PRO A 155 5.98 -24.97 33.19
CA PRO A 155 5.45 -25.61 34.40
C PRO A 155 6.01 -27.02 34.69
N TRP A 156 6.97 -27.51 33.91
CA TRP A 156 7.58 -28.85 34.06
C TRP A 156 9.08 -28.81 34.39
N GLU A 157 9.70 -27.63 34.55
CA GLU A 157 11.12 -27.50 34.91
C GLU A 157 11.39 -27.36 36.41
N ASP A 158 10.39 -27.60 37.26
CA ASP A 158 10.60 -27.81 38.69
C ASP A 158 11.25 -29.18 38.92
N GLY A 159 12.58 -29.16 38.95
CA GLY A 159 13.43 -30.27 39.41
C GLY A 159 13.08 -30.70 40.84
N LYS A 160 12.09 -31.57 41.00
CA LYS A 160 12.03 -32.52 42.11
C LYS A 160 12.35 -33.91 41.59
N GLY A 161 13.66 -34.14 41.45
CA GLY A 161 14.23 -35.47 41.66
C GLY A 161 13.88 -35.95 43.07
N GLY A 162 12.73 -36.61 43.21
CA GLY A 162 12.38 -37.42 44.36
C GLY A 162 12.83 -38.85 44.11
N LYS A 163 13.89 -39.27 44.79
CA LYS A 163 14.26 -40.69 44.93
C LYS A 163 13.04 -41.49 45.38
N SER A 164 12.73 -42.59 44.69
CA SER A 164 12.11 -43.81 45.21
C SER A 164 12.34 -44.92 44.20
#